data_AF-A0A1V1NR79-F1
#
_entry.id   AF-A0A1V1NR79-F1
#
_cell.length_a   1.000
_cell.length_b   1.000
_cell.length_c   1.000
_cell.angle_alpha   90.00
_cell.angle_beta   90.00
_cell.angle_gamma   90.00
#
_symmetry.space_group_name_H-M   'P 1'
#
loop_
_entity.id
_entity.type
_entity.pdbx_description
1 polymer ?
#
loop_
_entity_poly.entity_id
_entity_poly.type
_entity_poly.pdbx_seq_one_letter_code
_entity_poly.pdbx_strand_id
1 'polypeptide(L)'
;MTKNSFFIEILKGVNDAHNMNIIHRDLKPPNIFITSDNKPKIIDFGIAKFKDMSVTESREMGGTLPYMDPNAILTGLKYVDCRCDIYALGIILYELIMGANPWILNDLEFAEFVKGVTSGKKHILEIDEEYNFEDEKIRNVICNCT
;
A
#
# COMPACT_ATOMS: atom_id res chain seq x y z
N MET A 1 -17.58 -14.41 3.43
CA MET A 1 -17.23 -12.97 3.36
C MET A 1 -16.80 -12.68 1.93
N THR A 2 -17.30 -11.61 1.29
CA THR A 2 -16.84 -11.20 -0.05
C THR A 2 -15.56 -10.37 0.06
N LYS A 3 -14.73 -10.31 -0.99
CA LYS A 3 -13.52 -9.46 -1.04
C LYS A 3 -13.82 -8.01 -0.61
N ASN A 4 -14.94 -7.47 -1.09
CA ASN A 4 -15.38 -6.10 -0.73
C ASN A 4 -15.72 -5.97 0.76
N SER A 5 -16.49 -6.90 1.33
CA SER A 5 -16.81 -6.85 2.76
C SER A 5 -15.56 -7.02 3.64
N PHE A 6 -14.60 -7.83 3.20
CA PHE A 6 -13.31 -7.98 3.89
C PHE A 6 -12.51 -6.69 3.86
N PHE A 7 -12.39 -6.06 2.69
CA PHE A 7 -11.65 -4.81 2.54
C PHE A 7 -12.28 -3.64 3.32
N ILE A 8 -13.60 -3.57 3.39
CA ILE A 8 -14.32 -2.58 4.21
C ILE A 8 -13.94 -2.70 5.69
N GLU A 9 -13.79 -3.92 6.23
CA GLU A 9 -13.38 -4.11 7.63
C GLU A 9 -11.93 -3.67 7.86
N ILE A 10 -11.03 -3.86 6.88
CA ILE A 10 -9.67 -3.30 6.92
C ILE A 10 -9.72 -1.77 6.97
N LEU A 11 -10.51 -1.14 6.09
CA LEU A 11 -10.66 0.32 6.05
C LEU A 11 -11.16 0.88 7.38
N LYS A 12 -12.12 0.21 8.03
CA LYS A 12 -12.59 0.60 9.37
C LYS A 12 -11.47 0.55 10.40
N GLY A 13 -10.69 -0.55 10.42
CA GLY A 13 -9.58 -0.69 11.36
C GLY A 13 -8.50 0.38 11.18
N VAL A 14 -8.15 0.73 9.94
CA VAL A 14 -7.20 1.82 9.66
C VAL A 14 -7.78 3.17 10.06
N ASN A 15 -9.05 3.44 9.74
CA ASN A 15 -9.73 4.67 10.11
C ASN A 15 -9.82 4.86 11.63
N ASP A 16 -10.10 3.79 12.38
CA ASP A 16 -10.11 3.84 13.85
C ASP A 16 -8.73 4.19 14.42
N ALA A 17 -7.66 3.64 13.84
CA ALA A 17 -6.29 4.01 14.21
C ALA A 17 -5.99 5.48 13.87
N HIS A 18 -6.35 5.94 12.67
CA HIS A 18 -6.16 7.33 12.25
C HIS A 18 -6.90 8.33 13.16
N ASN A 19 -8.13 7.99 13.59
CA ASN A 19 -8.88 8.79 14.56
C ASN A 19 -8.23 8.88 15.94
N MET A 20 -7.36 7.91 16.28
CA MET A 20 -6.52 7.93 17.47
C MET A 20 -5.15 8.59 17.24
N ASN A 21 -4.94 9.24 16.07
CA ASN A 21 -3.66 9.78 15.62
C ASN A 21 -2.54 8.73 15.49
N ILE A 22 -2.91 7.47 15.23
CA ILE A 22 -1.97 6.38 14.99
C ILE A 22 -1.90 6.12 13.48
N ILE A 23 -0.71 6.24 12.90
CA ILE A 23 -0.44 5.91 11.49
C ILE A 23 0.29 4.57 11.47
N HIS A 24 -0.14 3.65 10.61
CA HIS A 24 0.42 2.30 10.56
C HIS A 24 1.82 2.26 9.93
N ARG A 25 2.02 2.92 8.80
CA ARG A 25 3.28 3.13 8.05
C ARG A 25 3.95 1.90 7.44
N ASP A 26 3.52 0.70 7.78
CA ASP A 26 3.98 -0.56 7.17
C ASP A 26 2.78 -1.45 6.82
N LEU A 27 1.70 -0.87 6.28
CA LEU A 27 0.50 -1.65 5.98
C LEU A 27 0.75 -2.54 4.76
N LYS A 28 0.49 -3.84 4.90
CA LYS A 28 0.70 -4.86 3.86
C LYS A 28 -0.07 -6.14 4.21
N PRO A 29 -0.34 -7.05 3.25
CA PRO A 29 -1.08 -8.29 3.53
C PRO A 29 -0.51 -9.12 4.69
N PRO A 30 0.83 -9.27 4.85
CA PRO A 30 1.38 -9.95 6.03
C PRO A 30 0.99 -9.35 7.38
N ASN A 31 0.62 -8.07 7.44
CA ASN A 31 0.21 -7.38 8.67
C ASN A 31 -1.32 -7.35 8.86
N ILE A 32 -2.07 -8.10 8.04
CA ILE A 32 -3.53 -8.22 8.13
C ILE A 32 -3.87 -9.69 8.40
N PHE A 33 -4.14 -9.99 9.66
CA PHE A 33 -4.45 -11.36 10.10
C PHE A 33 -5.94 -11.65 9.97
N ILE A 34 -6.27 -12.88 9.60
CA ILE A 34 -7.65 -13.36 9.59
C ILE A 34 -7.88 -14.17 10.86
N THR A 35 -8.82 -13.73 11.67
CA THR A 35 -9.22 -14.42 12.89
C THR A 35 -10.06 -15.67 12.59
N SER A 36 -10.27 -16.51 13.60
CA SER A 36 -11.14 -17.70 13.49
C SER A 36 -12.61 -17.36 13.16
N ASP A 37 -13.06 -16.14 13.46
CA ASP A 37 -14.38 -15.62 13.06
C ASP A 37 -14.37 -14.93 11.69
N ASN A 38 -13.34 -15.16 10.86
CA ASN A 38 -13.16 -14.61 9.51
C ASN A 38 -13.12 -13.07 9.48
N LYS A 39 -12.59 -12.41 10.50
CA LYS A 39 -12.44 -10.94 10.51
C LYS A 39 -10.98 -10.54 10.31
N PRO A 40 -10.71 -9.51 9.50
CA PRO A 40 -9.36 -8.96 9.43
C PRO A 40 -9.01 -8.24 10.73
N LYS A 41 -7.75 -8.38 11.15
CA LYS A 41 -7.14 -7.61 12.23
C LYS A 41 -5.78 -7.09 11.77
N ILE A 42 -5.60 -5.79 11.92
CA ILE A 42 -4.34 -5.12 11.60
C ILE A 42 -3.39 -5.28 12.78
N ILE A 43 -2.17 -5.72 12.51
CA ILE A 43 -1.11 -5.96 13.49
C ILE A 43 0.17 -5.21 13.10
N ASP A 44 1.17 -5.20 13.97
CA ASP A 44 2.51 -4.68 13.67
C ASP A 44 2.54 -3.23 13.16
N PHE A 45 1.81 -2.36 13.88
CA PHE A 45 1.92 -0.92 13.70
C PHE A 45 3.40 -0.50 13.78
N GLY A 46 3.88 0.21 12.76
CA GLY A 46 5.29 0.49 12.46
C GLY A 46 6.03 1.41 13.44
N ILE A 47 5.64 1.43 14.71
CA ILE A 47 6.16 2.26 15.80
C ILE A 47 7.69 2.13 15.93
N ALA A 48 8.25 0.94 15.69
CA ALA A 48 9.67 0.65 15.84
C ALA A 48 10.54 0.96 14.60
N LYS A 49 9.94 1.17 13.42
CA LYS A 49 10.65 1.17 12.14
C LYS A 49 11.28 2.51 11.77
N PHE A 50 10.88 3.62 12.40
CA PHE A 50 11.15 4.95 11.87
C PHE A 50 12.28 5.73 12.55
N LYS A 51 12.99 5.16 13.53
CA LYS A 51 13.95 5.99 14.27
C LYS A 51 15.18 6.41 13.44
N ASP A 52 15.61 5.63 12.44
CA ASP A 52 16.82 5.92 11.66
C ASP A 52 16.84 5.28 10.26
N MET A 53 15.69 5.04 9.60
CA MET A 53 15.70 4.26 8.36
C MET A 53 16.17 5.07 7.15
N SER A 54 17.27 4.65 6.53
CA SER A 54 17.74 5.19 5.25
C SER A 54 17.05 4.49 4.06
N VAL A 55 16.98 5.15 2.90
CA VAL A 55 16.47 4.56 1.64
C VAL A 55 17.26 3.30 1.22
N THR A 56 18.47 3.13 1.74
CA THR A 56 19.31 1.95 1.49
C THR A 56 18.89 0.75 2.35
N GLU A 57 18.46 0.98 3.59
CA GLU A 57 17.93 -0.07 4.48
C GLU A 57 16.53 -0.54 4.06
N SER A 58 15.72 0.33 3.46
CA SER A 58 14.41 -0.08 2.92
C SER A 58 14.53 -1.09 1.77
N ARG A 59 15.66 -1.10 1.07
CA ARG A 59 16.01 -2.08 0.01
C ARG A 59 16.22 -3.50 0.54
N GLU A 60 16.68 -3.65 1.78
CA GLU A 60 16.81 -4.95 2.45
C GLU A 60 15.45 -5.49 2.92
N MET A 61 14.44 -4.63 3.06
CA MET A 61 13.07 -5.02 3.41
C MET A 61 12.22 -5.34 2.18
N GLY A 62 12.74 -6.01 1.14
CA GLY A 62 12.11 -6.19 -0.19
C GLY A 62 10.59 -6.48 -0.22
N GLY A 63 10.02 -7.11 0.82
CA GLY A 63 8.56 -7.31 0.97
C GLY A 63 7.72 -6.12 1.49
N THR A 64 8.31 -4.99 1.85
CA THR A 64 7.60 -3.76 2.30
C THR A 64 7.59 -2.68 1.20
N LEU A 65 8.64 -2.59 0.38
CA LEU A 65 8.77 -1.55 -0.66
C LEU A 65 7.56 -1.43 -1.60
N PRO A 66 6.92 -2.52 -2.06
CA PRO A 66 5.75 -2.43 -2.94
C PRO A 66 4.54 -1.68 -2.35
N TYR A 67 4.45 -1.56 -1.03
CA TYR A 67 3.35 -0.91 -0.33
C TYR A 67 3.73 0.48 0.20
N MET A 68 4.98 0.92 -0.02
CA MET A 68 5.47 2.19 0.49
C MET A 68 5.09 3.34 -0.45
N ASP A 69 4.55 4.42 0.12
CA ASP A 69 4.23 5.64 -0.63
C ASP A 69 5.49 6.18 -1.35
N PRO A 70 5.43 6.40 -2.68
CA PRO A 70 6.53 6.96 -3.44
C PRO A 70 7.09 8.26 -2.87
N ASN A 71 6.23 9.15 -2.37
CA ASN A 71 6.68 10.39 -1.75
C ASN A 71 7.46 10.12 -0.46
N ALA A 72 7.08 9.09 0.29
CA ALA A 72 7.82 8.64 1.46
C ALA A 72 9.20 8.08 1.07
N ILE A 73 9.29 7.34 -0.04
CA ILE A 73 10.57 6.86 -0.62
C ILE A 73 11.45 8.06 -1.01
N LEU A 74 10.90 9.01 -1.77
CA LEU A 74 11.64 10.16 -2.32
C LEU A 74 12.10 11.15 -1.25
N THR A 75 11.29 11.35 -0.20
CA THR A 75 11.62 12.29 0.88
C THR A 75 12.42 11.64 2.02
N GLY A 76 12.74 10.35 1.92
CA GLY A 76 13.43 9.61 2.97
C GLY A 76 12.64 9.59 4.27
N LEU A 77 11.34 9.30 4.18
CA LEU A 77 10.42 9.16 5.32
C LEU A 77 10.23 10.42 6.19
N LYS A 78 10.73 11.59 5.76
CA LYS A 78 10.66 12.85 6.52
C LYS A 78 9.24 13.42 6.64
N TYR A 79 8.37 13.13 5.68
CA TYR A 79 7.02 13.69 5.60
C TYR A 79 5.96 12.58 5.43
N VAL A 80 5.88 11.70 6.44
CA VAL A 80 4.93 10.57 6.44
C VAL A 80 3.74 10.87 7.34
N ASP A 81 2.58 11.11 6.71
CA ASP A 81 1.28 11.26 7.37
C ASP A 81 0.34 10.09 7.01
N CYS A 82 -0.95 10.18 7.36
CA CYS A 82 -1.92 9.11 7.12
C CYS A 82 -2.07 8.70 5.64
N ARG A 83 -1.66 9.55 4.69
CA ARG A 83 -1.74 9.24 3.25
C ARG A 83 -0.86 8.07 2.85
N CYS A 84 0.20 7.76 3.61
CA CYS A 84 1.00 6.57 3.33
C CYS A 84 0.20 5.27 3.53
N ASP A 85 -0.68 5.22 4.53
CA ASP A 85 -1.56 4.07 4.75
C ASP A 85 -2.63 3.99 3.65
N ILE A 86 -3.10 5.14 3.15
CA ILE A 86 -4.05 5.21 2.03
C ILE A 86 -3.42 4.64 0.75
N TYR A 87 -2.16 4.98 0.47
CA TYR A 87 -1.41 4.40 -0.65
C TYR A 87 -1.32 2.87 -0.52
N ALA A 88 -0.86 2.40 0.64
CA ALA A 88 -0.74 0.96 0.92
C ALA A 88 -2.09 0.23 0.77
N LEU A 89 -3.18 0.83 1.25
CA LEU A 89 -4.54 0.32 1.07
C LEU A 89 -4.92 0.21 -0.42
N GLY A 90 -4.53 1.16 -1.26
CA GLY A 90 -4.71 1.11 -2.71
C GLY A 90 -4.03 -0.10 -3.34
N ILE A 91 -2.77 -0.37 -2.97
CA ILE A 91 -2.02 -1.54 -3.42
C ILE A 91 -2.63 -2.84 -2.91
N ILE A 92 -3.08 -2.89 -1.65
CA ILE A 92 -3.74 -4.07 -1.08
C ILE A 92 -5.08 -4.35 -1.77
N LEU A 93 -5.87 -3.31 -2.08
CA LEU A 93 -7.12 -3.46 -2.81
C LEU A 93 -6.85 -4.03 -4.20
N TYR A 94 -5.88 -3.44 -4.89
CA TYR A 94 -5.42 -3.92 -6.19
C TYR A 94 -5.07 -5.42 -6.11
N GLU A 95 -4.19 -5.81 -5.18
CA GLU A 95 -3.71 -7.19 -5.05
C GLU A 95 -4.84 -8.15 -4.69
N LEU A 96 -5.77 -7.73 -3.83
CA LEU A 96 -6.93 -8.51 -3.48
C LEU A 96 -7.83 -8.80 -4.69
N ILE A 97 -7.95 -7.87 -5.62
CA ILE A 97 -8.79 -8.01 -6.82
C ILE A 97 -8.06 -8.85 -7.87
N MET A 98 -6.84 -8.45 -8.21
CA MET A 98 -6.05 -9.01 -9.32
C MET A 98 -5.36 -10.33 -8.97
N GLY A 99 -5.19 -10.62 -7.67
CA GLY A 99 -4.53 -11.83 -7.18
C GLY A 99 -2.99 -11.78 -7.25
N ALA A 100 -2.43 -10.67 -7.69
CA ALA A 100 -0.98 -10.43 -7.76
C ALA A 100 -0.66 -9.00 -7.31
N ASN A 101 0.52 -8.80 -6.74
CA ASN A 101 1.02 -7.47 -6.43
C ASN A 101 1.58 -6.84 -7.72
N PRO A 102 1.32 -5.56 -7.97
CA PRO A 102 1.66 -4.92 -9.24
C PRO A 102 3.16 -4.61 -9.41
N TRP A 103 3.96 -4.76 -8.33
CA TRP A 103 5.40 -4.44 -8.34
C TRP A 103 6.32 -5.64 -8.09
N ILE A 104 5.77 -6.79 -7.72
CA ILE A 104 6.56 -7.99 -7.36
C ILE A 104 7.06 -8.72 -8.62
N LEU A 105 6.59 -8.33 -9.81
CA LEU A 105 6.84 -9.08 -11.02
C LEU A 105 8.33 -9.13 -11.37
N ASN A 106 9.15 -8.06 -11.22
CA ASN A 106 10.63 -8.08 -11.34
C ASN A 106 11.35 -6.85 -10.72
N ASP A 107 12.59 -6.97 -10.20
CA ASP A 107 13.40 -5.84 -9.66
C ASP A 107 13.59 -4.64 -10.61
N LEU A 108 13.53 -4.89 -11.93
CA LEU A 108 13.57 -3.86 -12.97
C LEU A 108 12.33 -2.96 -12.95
N GLU A 109 11.17 -3.53 -12.65
CA GLU A 109 9.88 -2.83 -12.66
C GLU A 109 9.74 -1.89 -11.46
N PHE A 110 10.37 -2.21 -10.32
CA PHE A 110 10.42 -1.27 -9.21
C PHE A 110 11.24 -0.02 -9.54
N ALA A 111 12.34 -0.17 -10.27
CA ALA A 111 13.13 0.98 -10.74
C ALA A 111 12.36 1.81 -11.77
N GLU A 112 11.58 1.16 -12.65
CA GLU A 112 10.68 1.84 -13.57
C GLU A 112 9.51 2.52 -12.87
N PHE A 113 8.95 1.91 -11.83
CA PHE A 113 7.95 2.52 -10.96
C PHE A 113 8.47 3.80 -10.31
N VAL A 114 9.64 3.75 -9.66
CA VAL A 114 10.27 4.93 -9.06
C VAL A 114 10.49 6.02 -10.12
N LYS A 115 10.96 5.66 -11.33
CA LYS A 115 11.08 6.60 -12.46
C LYS A 115 9.72 7.19 -12.87
N GLY A 116 8.70 6.36 -13.01
CA GLY A 116 7.32 6.75 -13.35
C GLY A 116 6.81 7.80 -12.38
N VAL A 117 6.92 7.54 -11.07
CA VAL A 117 6.47 8.47 -10.04
C VAL A 117 7.27 9.77 -10.04
N THR A 118 8.60 9.71 -10.19
CA THR A 118 9.41 10.93 -10.30
C THR A 118 9.14 11.75 -11.57
N SER A 119 8.58 11.13 -12.61
CA SER A 119 8.22 11.80 -13.87
C SER A 119 6.79 12.38 -13.90
N GLY A 120 6.05 12.26 -12.80
CA GLY A 120 4.72 12.85 -12.63
C GLY A 120 3.55 11.91 -12.92
N LYS A 121 3.80 10.63 -13.25
CA LYS A 121 2.78 9.58 -13.24
C LYS A 121 2.51 9.21 -11.79
N LYS A 122 1.35 9.57 -11.27
CA LYS A 122 1.05 9.40 -9.85
C LYS A 122 0.42 8.05 -9.58
N HIS A 123 -0.40 7.59 -10.53
CA HIS A 123 -1.22 6.40 -10.33
C HIS A 123 -0.56 5.17 -10.91
N ILE A 124 -0.71 4.04 -10.20
CA ILE A 124 -0.21 2.75 -10.67
C ILE A 124 -0.75 2.35 -12.04
N LEU A 125 -2.02 2.66 -12.30
CA LEU A 125 -2.70 2.37 -13.56
C LEU A 125 -2.24 3.27 -14.72
N GLU A 126 -1.48 4.34 -14.46
CA GLU A 126 -0.83 5.13 -15.51
C GLU A 126 0.54 4.56 -15.91
N ILE A 127 1.08 3.65 -15.08
CA ILE A 127 2.40 3.06 -15.24
C ILE A 127 2.29 1.72 -15.98
N ASP A 128 1.21 0.98 -15.77
CA ASP A 128 1.02 -0.37 -16.33
C ASP A 128 -0.26 -0.47 -17.17
N GLU A 129 -0.08 -0.78 -18.45
CA GLU A 129 -1.14 -0.86 -19.47
C GLU A 129 -1.89 -2.21 -19.47
N GLU A 130 -1.44 -3.20 -18.69
CA GLU A 130 -2.03 -4.56 -18.67
C GLU A 130 -3.29 -4.65 -17.78
N TYR A 131 -3.63 -3.56 -17.07
CA TYR A 131 -4.72 -3.55 -16.10
C TYR A 131 -6.06 -3.13 -16.70
N ASN A 132 -6.83 -4.12 -17.17
CA ASN A 132 -8.21 -3.95 -17.57
C ASN A 132 -9.19 -4.27 -16.42
N PHE A 133 -9.54 -3.26 -15.62
CA PHE A 133 -10.61 -3.38 -14.63
C PHE A 133 -11.98 -3.26 -15.31
N GLU A 134 -12.79 -4.32 -15.27
CA GLU A 134 -14.19 -4.26 -15.74
C GLU A 134 -15.06 -3.31 -14.89
N ASP A 135 -14.75 -3.17 -13.59
CA ASP A 135 -15.47 -2.28 -12.67
C ASP A 135 -14.78 -0.90 -12.57
N GLU A 136 -15.39 0.10 -13.20
CA GLU A 136 -14.91 1.47 -13.21
C GLU A 136 -14.84 2.11 -11.81
N LYS A 137 -15.73 1.72 -10.88
CA LYS A 137 -15.70 2.26 -9.51
C LYS A 137 -14.46 1.79 -8.78
N ILE A 138 -14.13 0.51 -8.93
CA ILE A 138 -12.91 -0.07 -8.36
C ILE A 138 -11.68 0.61 -8.95
N ARG A 139 -11.64 0.78 -10.28
CA ARG A 139 -10.57 1.50 -10.97
C ARG A 139 -10.37 2.91 -10.41
N ASN A 140 -11.45 3.66 -10.25
CA ASN A 140 -11.41 5.02 -9.71
C ASN A 140 -10.95 5.06 -8.25
N VAL A 141 -11.32 4.08 -7.41
CA VAL A 141 -10.83 4.01 -6.03
C VAL A 141 -9.32 3.76 -6.00
N ILE A 142 -8.82 2.79 -6.77
CA ILE A 142 -7.38 2.49 -6.83
C ILE A 142 -6.61 3.72 -7.29
N CYS A 143 -7.03 4.38 -8.38
CA CYS A 143 -6.40 5.63 -8.84
C CYS A 143 -6.38 6.71 -7.75
N ASN A 144 -7.49 6.96 -7.04
CA ASN A 144 -7.49 8.03 -6.02
C ASN A 144 -6.59 7.73 -4.80
N CYS A 145 -6.19 6.47 -4.60
CA CYS A 145 -5.38 6.05 -3.46
C CYS A 145 -3.88 5.94 -3.80
N THR A 146 -3.54 5.53 -5.03
CA THR A 146 -2.14 5.30 -5.47
C THR A 146 -1.62 6.48 -6.26
#